data_AF-A0A9W6LSU4-F1
#
_entry.id   AF-A0A9W6LSU4-F1
#
_cell.length_a   1.000
_cell.length_b   1.000
_cell.length_c   1.000
_cell.angle_alpha   90.00
_cell.angle_beta   90.00
_cell.angle_gamma   90.00
#
_symmetry.space_group_name_H-M   'P 1'
#
loop_
_entity.id
_entity.type
_entity.pdbx_description
1 polymer ?
#
loop_
_entity_poly.entity_id
_entity_poly.type
_entity_poly.pdbx_seq_one_letter_code
_entity_poly.pdbx_strand_id
1 'polypeptide(L)'
;MTPSQRLRAQAAELIRLADELDGAPESAPPPALRPEPDRWIDTATAMRLARCSHSTVTRWCRRFGIGHQLPSGQWRVSRRALLAFLEARARGEFDERGEGERLPMANGSAHPRGEEVR
;
A
#
# COMPACT_ATOMS: atom_id res chain seq x y z
N MET A 1 13.67 44.22 42.23
CA MET A 1 13.64 42.92 41.55
C MET A 1 15.01 42.62 40.97
N THR A 2 15.70 41.61 41.49
CA THR A 2 17.10 41.30 41.12
C THR A 2 17.17 40.62 39.73
N PRO A 3 18.33 40.67 39.05
CA PRO A 3 18.50 40.01 37.75
C PRO A 3 18.12 38.52 37.78
N SER A 4 18.44 37.81 38.86
CA SER A 4 18.08 36.40 39.06
C SER A 4 16.57 36.17 39.20
N GLN A 5 15.81 37.14 39.73
CA GLN A 5 14.35 37.07 39.79
C GLN A 5 13.71 37.23 38.40
N ARG A 6 14.29 38.09 37.54
CA ARG A 6 13.83 38.24 36.14
C ARG A 6 14.05 36.98 35.33
N LEU A 7 15.21 36.35 35.48
CA LEU A 7 15.54 35.12 34.76
C LEU A 7 14.60 33.97 35.14
N ARG A 8 14.27 33.84 36.43
CA ARG A 8 13.30 32.83 36.90
C ARG A 8 11.89 33.09 36.36
N ALA A 9 11.46 34.34 36.30
CA ALA A 9 10.16 34.69 35.73
C ALA A 9 10.09 34.38 34.22
N GLN A 10 11.16 34.68 33.48
CA GLN A 10 11.24 34.33 32.05
C GLN A 10 11.24 32.81 31.83
N ALA A 11 11.95 32.04 32.65
CA ALA A 11 11.95 30.58 32.56
C ALA A 11 10.54 30.00 32.82
N ALA A 12 9.82 30.53 33.81
CA ALA A 12 8.45 30.11 34.09
C ALA A 12 7.49 30.41 32.92
N GLU A 13 7.65 31.56 32.28
CA GLU A 13 6.83 31.92 31.11
C GLU A 13 7.11 31.02 29.91
N LEU A 14 8.39 30.68 29.67
CA LEU A 14 8.76 29.76 28.58
C LEU A 14 8.21 28.34 28.79
N ILE A 15 8.19 27.86 30.04
CA ILE A 15 7.60 26.56 30.39
C ILE A 15 6.08 26.60 30.15
N ARG A 16 5.41 27.67 30.60
CA ARG A 16 3.96 27.86 30.39
C ARG A 16 3.58 27.85 28.91
N LEU A 17 4.38 28.51 28.07
CA LEU A 17 4.19 28.55 26.62
C LEU A 17 4.44 27.19 25.97
N ALA A 18 5.40 26.40 26.46
CA ALA A 18 5.64 25.05 25.97
C ALA A 18 4.46 24.13 26.30
N ASP A 19 3.94 24.17 27.53
CA ASP A 19 2.74 23.41 27.92
C ASP A 19 1.50 23.81 27.13
N GLU A 20 1.36 25.10 26.74
CA GLU A 20 0.25 25.59 25.91
C GLU A 20 0.34 25.08 24.46
N LEU A 21 1.56 24.87 23.94
CA LEU A 21 1.79 24.28 22.62
C LEU A 21 1.60 22.76 22.62
N ASP A 22 2.06 22.07 23.66
CA ASP A 22 1.87 20.62 23.83
C ASP A 22 0.42 20.26 24.20
N GLY A 23 -0.30 21.18 24.86
CA GLY A 23 -1.70 21.05 25.23
C GLY A 23 -2.71 21.40 24.13
N ALA A 24 -2.25 21.85 22.95
CA ALA A 24 -3.12 21.91 21.78
C ALA A 24 -3.62 20.49 21.52
N PRO A 25 -4.95 20.26 21.40
CA PRO A 25 -5.48 18.92 21.22
C PRO A 25 -4.77 18.31 20.02
N GLU A 26 -3.96 17.29 20.32
CA GLU A 26 -3.25 16.45 19.37
C GLU A 26 -4.20 16.25 18.20
N SER A 27 -3.84 16.87 17.07
CA SER A 27 -4.64 16.86 15.85
C SER A 27 -5.21 15.46 15.70
N ALA A 28 -6.54 15.36 15.71
CA ALA A 28 -7.25 14.11 15.56
C ALA A 28 -6.48 13.24 14.56
N PRO A 29 -6.16 11.98 14.90
CA PRO A 29 -5.32 11.14 14.05
C PRO A 29 -5.81 11.29 12.62
N PRO A 30 -4.93 11.62 11.65
CA PRO A 30 -5.34 11.88 10.30
C PRO A 30 -6.27 10.74 9.89
N PRO A 31 -7.47 11.05 9.33
CA PRO A 31 -8.48 10.03 9.09
C PRO A 31 -7.79 8.91 8.34
N ALA A 32 -7.78 7.71 8.94
CA ALA A 32 -7.05 6.55 8.42
C ALA A 32 -7.31 6.49 6.92
N LEU A 33 -6.29 6.78 6.10
CA LEU A 33 -6.42 6.85 4.66
C LEU A 33 -7.00 5.51 4.24
N ARG A 34 -8.29 5.48 3.88
CA ARG A 34 -8.90 4.26 3.38
C ARG A 34 -8.04 3.85 2.19
N PRO A 35 -7.48 2.63 2.18
CA PRO A 35 -6.62 2.21 1.08
C PRO A 35 -7.43 2.36 -0.20
N GLU A 36 -6.89 3.12 -1.17
CA GLU A 36 -7.57 3.38 -2.43
C GLU A 36 -8.10 2.05 -3.00
N PRO A 37 -9.37 1.99 -3.45
CA PRO A 37 -9.92 0.76 -3.97
C PRO A 37 -9.04 0.25 -5.11
N ASP A 38 -8.70 -1.04 -5.04
CA ASP A 38 -7.78 -1.63 -5.98
C ASP A 38 -8.34 -1.56 -7.41
N ARG A 39 -7.52 -1.07 -8.34
CA ARG A 39 -7.91 -0.92 -9.74
C ARG A 39 -7.41 -2.11 -10.54
N TRP A 40 -8.34 -2.82 -11.16
CA TRP A 40 -8.03 -3.91 -12.08
C TRP A 40 -7.72 -3.34 -13.47
N ILE A 41 -6.54 -3.65 -13.98
CA ILE A 41 -6.03 -3.16 -15.27
C ILE A 41 -5.88 -4.30 -16.28
N ASP A 42 -5.86 -3.97 -17.56
CA ASP A 42 -5.54 -4.92 -18.64
C ASP A 42 -4.04 -5.24 -18.72
N THR A 43 -3.71 -6.30 -19.45
CA THR A 43 -2.32 -6.72 -19.65
C THR A 43 -1.49 -5.69 -20.41
N ALA A 44 -2.07 -4.94 -21.34
CA ALA A 44 -1.36 -3.88 -22.06
C ALA A 44 -0.89 -2.75 -21.13
N THR A 45 -1.73 -2.37 -20.17
CA THR A 45 -1.39 -1.38 -19.14
C THR A 45 -0.40 -1.96 -18.15
N ALA A 46 -0.55 -3.22 -17.74
CA ALA A 46 0.41 -3.89 -16.88
C ALA A 46 1.81 -3.98 -17.52
N MET A 47 1.88 -4.29 -18.82
CA MET A 47 3.14 -4.31 -19.59
C MET A 47 3.82 -2.95 -19.62
N ARG A 48 3.05 -1.87 -19.82
CA ARG A 48 3.58 -0.50 -19.79
C ARG A 48 4.14 -0.11 -18.43
N LEU A 49 3.45 -0.49 -17.34
CA LEU A 49 3.90 -0.23 -15.97
C LEU A 49 5.15 -1.04 -15.62
N ALA A 50 5.17 -2.33 -15.96
CA ALA A 50 6.26 -3.24 -15.63
C ALA A 50 7.43 -3.21 -16.63
N ARG A 51 7.27 -2.51 -17.76
CA ARG A 51 8.22 -2.47 -18.88
C ARG A 51 8.67 -3.87 -19.33
N CYS A 52 7.74 -4.82 -19.37
CA CYS A 52 8.01 -6.21 -19.72
C CYS A 52 7.00 -6.77 -20.73
N SER A 53 7.28 -7.97 -21.23
CA SER A 53 6.44 -8.60 -22.27
C SER A 53 5.13 -9.14 -21.70
N HIS A 54 4.15 -9.33 -22.59
CA HIS A 54 2.85 -9.93 -22.25
C HIS A 54 3.02 -11.29 -21.55
N SER A 55 3.88 -12.16 -22.09
CA SER A 55 4.14 -13.50 -21.54
C SER A 55 4.74 -13.45 -20.12
N THR A 56 5.56 -12.43 -19.83
CA THR A 56 6.10 -12.23 -18.49
C THR A 56 5.01 -11.83 -17.51
N VAL A 57 4.13 -10.89 -17.88
CA VAL A 57 3.00 -10.46 -17.04
C VAL A 57 2.05 -11.63 -16.75
N THR A 58 1.67 -12.42 -17.77
CA THR A 58 0.78 -13.57 -17.56
C THR A 58 1.43 -14.66 -16.70
N ARG A 59 2.73 -14.90 -16.86
CA ARG A 59 3.50 -15.79 -15.97
C ARG A 59 3.47 -15.29 -14.53
N TRP A 60 3.63 -13.99 -14.29
CA TRP A 60 3.55 -13.42 -12.95
C TRP A 60 2.15 -13.56 -12.34
N CYS A 61 1.09 -13.33 -13.13
CA CYS A 61 -0.28 -13.51 -12.66
C CYS A 61 -0.54 -14.95 -12.20
N ARG A 62 -0.06 -15.94 -12.97
CA ARG A 62 -0.18 -17.36 -12.62
C ARG A 62 0.65 -17.74 -11.39
N ARG A 63 1.87 -17.21 -11.28
CA ARG A 63 2.83 -17.63 -10.26
C ARG A 63 2.61 -16.96 -8.90
N PHE A 64 2.33 -15.66 -8.92
CA PHE A 64 2.28 -14.81 -7.73
C PHE A 64 0.86 -14.36 -7.38
N GLY A 65 -0.15 -14.74 -8.18
CA GLY A 65 -1.55 -14.42 -7.89
C GLY A 65 -1.91 -12.95 -8.05
N ILE A 66 -1.06 -12.14 -8.70
CA ILE A 66 -1.27 -10.69 -8.88
C ILE A 66 -2.39 -10.36 -9.90
N GLY A 67 -3.01 -11.37 -10.50
CA GLY A 67 -4.06 -11.22 -11.49
C GLY A 67 -4.90 -12.48 -11.63
N HIS A 68 -6.04 -12.36 -12.31
CA HIS A 68 -6.93 -13.48 -12.64
C HIS A 68 -7.28 -13.50 -14.13
N GLN A 69 -7.63 -14.69 -14.62
CA GLN A 69 -8.11 -14.86 -15.99
C GLN A 69 -9.64 -14.79 -16.00
N LEU A 70 -10.19 -13.94 -16.87
CA LEU A 70 -11.61 -13.85 -17.15
C LEU A 70 -12.08 -15.07 -17.97
N PRO A 71 -13.39 -15.40 -17.96
CA PRO A 71 -13.94 -16.46 -18.82
C PRO A 71 -13.63 -16.29 -20.31
N SER A 72 -13.45 -15.04 -20.77
CA SER A 72 -13.05 -14.70 -22.14
C SER A 72 -11.59 -15.03 -22.47
N GLY A 73 -10.81 -15.54 -21.51
CA GLY A 73 -9.38 -15.83 -21.65
C GLY A 73 -8.46 -14.62 -21.42
N GLN A 74 -9.01 -13.41 -21.26
CA GLN A 74 -8.24 -12.20 -20.98
C GLN A 74 -7.77 -12.13 -19.53
N TRP A 75 -6.58 -11.60 -19.29
CA TRP A 75 -6.06 -11.38 -17.93
C TRP A 75 -6.42 -9.99 -17.40
N ARG A 76 -6.84 -9.95 -16.14
CA ARG A 76 -6.97 -8.72 -15.34
C ARG A 76 -5.96 -8.75 -14.21
N VAL A 77 -5.19 -7.67 -14.09
CA VAL A 77 -4.10 -7.55 -13.13
C VAL A 77 -4.49 -6.53 -12.06
N SER A 78 -4.29 -6.86 -10.80
CA SER A 78 -4.42 -5.88 -9.72
C SER A 78 -3.28 -4.88 -9.84
N ARG A 79 -3.61 -3.59 -10.02
CA ARG A 79 -2.58 -2.55 -10.11
C ARG A 79 -1.78 -2.46 -8.83
N ARG A 80 -2.44 -2.58 -7.67
CA ARG A 80 -1.76 -2.53 -6.37
C ARG A 80 -0.81 -3.70 -6.19
N ALA A 81 -1.24 -4.93 -6.48
CA ALA A 81 -0.41 -6.11 -6.36
C ALA A 81 0.77 -6.09 -7.34
N LEU A 82 0.56 -5.60 -8.57
CA LEU A 82 1.64 -5.43 -9.54
C LEU A 82 2.70 -4.43 -9.05
N LEU A 83 2.30 -3.28 -8.52
CA LEU A 83 3.24 -2.29 -8.01
C LEU A 83 4.01 -2.81 -6.80
N ALA A 84 3.34 -3.44 -5.83
CA ALA A 84 3.98 -4.05 -4.68
C ALA A 84 4.98 -5.16 -5.09
N PHE A 85 4.63 -5.96 -6.08
CA PHE A 85 5.52 -6.97 -6.65
C PHE A 85 6.75 -6.33 -7.31
N LEU A 86 6.58 -5.28 -8.11
CA LEU A 86 7.70 -4.57 -8.75
C LEU A 86 8.63 -3.91 -7.73
N GLU A 87 8.08 -3.34 -6.66
CA GLU A 87 8.83 -2.76 -5.56
C GLU A 87 9.63 -3.82 -4.80
N ALA A 88 9.02 -4.95 -4.46
CA ALA A 88 9.71 -6.08 -3.83
C ALA A 88 10.81 -6.66 -4.72
N ARG A 89 10.55 -6.78 -6.03
CA ARG A 89 11.56 -7.20 -7.01
C ARG A 89 12.72 -6.21 -7.09
N ALA A 90 12.48 -4.90 -7.06
CA ALA A 90 13.53 -3.89 -7.06
C ALA A 90 14.41 -3.94 -5.80
N ARG A 91 13.84 -4.35 -4.66
CA ARG A 91 14.55 -4.59 -3.40
C ARG A 91 15.32 -5.93 -3.37
N GLY A 92 15.21 -6.75 -4.41
CA GLY A 92 15.89 -8.05 -4.50
C GLY A 92 15.20 -9.18 -3.74
N GLU A 93 13.95 -8.98 -3.28
CA GLU A 93 13.18 -10.00 -2.56
C GLU A 93 12.64 -11.11 -3.48
N PHE A 94 12.69 -10.90 -4.80
CA PHE A 94 12.26 -11.85 -5.82
C PHE A 94 13.32 -11.99 -6.90
N ASP A 95 13.81 -13.21 -7.12
CA ASP A 95 14.63 -13.53 -8.29
C ASP A 95 13.75 -13.98 -9.48
N GLU A 96 14.22 -13.74 -10.70
CA GLU A 96 13.52 -14.18 -11.92
C GLU A 96 13.60 -15.70 -12.14
N ARG A 97 14.37 -16.40 -11.30
CA ARG A 97 14.66 -17.85 -11.40
C ARG A 97 13.73 -18.71 -10.54
N GLY A 98 13.03 -18.12 -9.59
CA GLY A 98 11.88 -18.73 -8.97
C GLY A 98 12.04 -19.27 -7.57
N GLU A 99 12.80 -18.62 -6.70
CA GLU A 99 12.65 -18.82 -5.26
C GLU A 99 12.18 -17.51 -4.63
N GLY A 100 10.87 -17.40 -4.45
CA GLY A 100 10.23 -16.24 -3.85
C GLY A 100 8.90 -16.67 -3.29
N GLU A 101 8.76 -16.52 -1.98
CA GLU A 101 7.60 -16.89 -1.19
C GLU A 101 6.32 -16.25 -1.77
N ARG A 102 5.22 -17.02 -1.81
CA ARG A 102 3.94 -16.51 -2.33
C ARG A 102 3.54 -15.31 -1.47
N LEU A 103 3.39 -14.13 -2.08
CA LEU A 103 2.86 -12.96 -1.38
C LEU A 103 1.49 -13.32 -0.80
N PRO A 104 1.26 -13.13 0.52
CA PRO A 104 -0.05 -13.36 1.10
C PRO A 104 -1.03 -12.38 0.49
N MET A 105 -1.98 -12.90 -0.28
CA MET A 105 -3.13 -12.15 -0.76
C MET A 105 -3.93 -11.68 0.46
N ALA A 106 -4.10 -10.37 0.61
CA ALA A 106 -5.10 -9.83 1.50
C ALA A 106 -6.48 -10.31 1.02
N ASN A 107 -7.01 -11.32 1.70
CA ASN A 107 -8.34 -11.89 1.46
C ASN A 107 -9.40 -10.78 1.45
N GLY A 108 -10.20 -10.76 0.39
CA GLY A 108 -11.32 -9.83 0.30
C GLY A 108 -12.04 -9.87 -1.04
N SER A 109 -12.45 -11.05 -1.50
CA SER A 109 -13.67 -11.27 -2.30
C SER A 109 -13.73 -12.73 -2.74
N ALA A 110 -14.29 -13.58 -1.88
CA ALA A 110 -14.91 -14.81 -2.33
C ALA A 110 -16.12 -14.42 -3.19
N HIS A 111 -16.01 -14.62 -4.51
CA HIS A 111 -17.18 -14.60 -5.38
C HIS A 111 -18.04 -15.83 -5.03
N PRO A 112 -19.30 -15.67 -4.58
CA PRO A 112 -20.18 -16.84 -4.47
C PRO A 112 -20.38 -17.42 -5.86
N ARG A 113 -20.02 -18.70 -6.01
CA ARG A 113 -20.35 -19.50 -7.19
C ARG A 113 -21.86 -19.39 -7.41
N GLY A 114 -22.25 -19.03 -8.63
CA GLY A 114 -23.62 -19.19 -9.08
C GLY A 114 -24.05 -20.64 -8.94
N GLU A 115 -25.16 -20.85 -8.25
CA GLU A 115 -25.85 -22.13 -8.17
C GLU A 115 -26.87 -22.16 -9.32
N GLU A 116 -26.67 -23.09 -10.24
CA GLU A 116 -27.57 -23.42 -11.33
C GLU A 116 -28.89 -24.01 -10.79
N VAL A 117 -29.99 -23.39 -11.21
CA VAL A 117 -31.20 -24.00 -11.79
C VAL A 117 -31.44 -25.49 -11.46
N ARG A 118 -32.51 -25.75 -10.70
CA ARG A 118 -33.57 -26.71 -11.08
C ARG A 118 -34.94 -26.20 -10.63
#